data_AF-A0A9X2SN85-F1
#
_entry.id   AF-A0A9X2SN85-F1
#
_cell.length_a   1.000
_cell.length_b   1.000
_cell.length_c   1.000
_cell.angle_alpha   90.00
_cell.angle_beta   90.00
_cell.angle_gamma   90.00
#
_symmetry.space_group_name_H-M   'P 1'
#
loop_
_entity.id
_entity.type
_entity.pdbx_description
1 polymer ?
#
loop_
_entity_poly.entity_id
_entity_poly.type
_entity_poly.pdbx_seq_one_letter_code
_entity_poly.pdbx_strand_id
1 'polypeptide(L)'
;METIALAEVAAVLADPSRATMCLALLDGRAWTVGELAKAAGIALSTASEHVTRLVDAGFVARVKQGRASYVRIADPRVAELIEHLAQHAEHRPPSGLTSSLRVRRLGFARTCYDHLAGVLGVAVRDGMLATGLVATADGLTLTGRGREVLAELGVPVAAGRRPLLRDCLDWTERRDHLAGAVPAALLDRAVEAGWVGRDGHRAVKVLPAAAKPFAALGVDLDALSGS
;
A
#
# COMPACT_ATOMS: atom_id res chain seq x y z
N MET A 1 29.64 -3.81 -17.46
CA MET A 1 28.72 -4.05 -16.34
C MET A 1 27.48 -3.21 -16.61
N GLU A 2 26.35 -3.89 -16.83
CA GLU A 2 25.01 -3.40 -17.18
C GLU A 2 24.61 -2.05 -16.54
N THR A 3 24.79 -0.94 -17.26
CA THR A 3 24.12 0.34 -16.96
C THR A 3 22.84 0.52 -17.80
N ILE A 4 22.66 -0.29 -18.85
CA ILE A 4 21.56 -0.19 -19.82
C ILE A 4 20.21 -0.54 -19.16
N ALA A 5 20.16 -1.54 -18.27
CA ALA A 5 18.91 -1.97 -17.63
C ALA A 5 18.28 -0.92 -16.69
N LEU A 6 19.08 -0.13 -15.95
CA LEU A 6 18.55 0.86 -15.01
C LEU A 6 17.95 2.07 -15.74
N ALA A 7 18.63 2.57 -16.78
CA ALA A 7 18.14 3.70 -17.57
C ALA A 7 16.82 3.37 -18.28
N GLU A 8 16.66 2.14 -18.77
CA GLU A 8 15.42 1.66 -19.38
C GLU A 8 14.27 1.60 -18.37
N VAL A 9 14.51 1.03 -17.18
CA VAL A 9 13.52 1.01 -16.08
C VAL A 9 13.14 2.43 -15.66
N ALA A 10 14.12 3.33 -15.52
CA ALA A 10 13.87 4.73 -15.19
C ALA A 10 13.07 5.45 -16.29
N ALA A 11 13.37 5.20 -17.57
CA ALA A 11 12.68 5.79 -18.71
C ALA A 11 11.18 5.41 -18.76
N VAL A 12 10.83 4.22 -18.26
CA VAL A 12 9.43 3.81 -18.11
C VAL A 12 8.70 4.69 -17.11
N LEU A 13 9.34 5.16 -16.04
CA LEU A 13 8.73 6.05 -15.04
C LEU A 13 8.95 7.54 -15.30
N ALA A 14 9.87 7.91 -16.19
CA ALA A 14 10.20 9.29 -16.56
C ALA A 14 9.13 9.98 -17.42
N ASP A 15 7.86 9.87 -17.02
CA ASP A 15 6.70 10.51 -17.60
C ASP A 15 5.66 10.76 -16.50
N PRO A 16 5.16 12.00 -16.34
CA PRO A 16 4.25 12.35 -15.24
C PRO A 16 2.97 11.53 -15.22
N SER A 17 2.43 11.16 -16.39
CA SER A 17 1.19 10.39 -16.50
C SER A 17 1.43 8.95 -16.09
N ARG A 18 2.51 8.31 -16.58
CA ARG A 18 2.88 6.95 -16.18
C ARG A 18 3.18 6.87 -14.69
N ALA A 19 3.94 7.82 -14.15
CA ALA A 19 4.20 7.91 -12.72
C ALA A 19 2.91 8.04 -11.90
N THR A 20 1.99 8.92 -12.33
CA THR A 20 0.68 9.11 -11.66
C THR A 20 -0.16 7.83 -11.70
N MET A 21 -0.20 7.12 -12.83
CA MET A 21 -0.90 5.84 -12.95
C MET A 21 -0.30 4.77 -12.04
N CYS A 22 1.03 4.61 -12.02
CA CYS A 22 1.73 3.68 -11.14
C CYS A 22 1.44 3.99 -9.66
N LEU A 23 1.48 5.26 -9.27
CA LEU A 23 1.13 5.70 -7.92
C LEU A 23 -0.33 5.40 -7.55
N ALA A 24 -1.27 5.51 -8.50
CA ALA A 24 -2.67 5.17 -8.26
C ALA A 24 -2.86 3.65 -8.03
N LEU A 25 -2.16 2.82 -8.81
CA LEU A 25 -2.21 1.36 -8.72
C LEU A 25 -1.56 0.79 -7.44
N LEU A 26 -0.80 1.59 -6.69
CA LEU A 26 -0.29 1.24 -5.36
C LEU A 26 -1.38 1.21 -4.27
N ASP A 27 -2.66 1.32 -4.63
CA ASP A 27 -3.76 0.94 -3.74
C ASP A 27 -4.09 -0.56 -3.79
N GLY A 28 -3.37 -1.32 -4.61
CA GLY A 28 -3.47 -2.77 -4.73
C GLY A 28 -4.68 -3.26 -5.52
N ARG A 29 -5.58 -2.37 -5.94
CA ARG A 29 -6.78 -2.72 -6.72
C ARG A 29 -6.45 -2.81 -8.21
N ALA A 30 -7.31 -3.50 -8.95
CA ALA A 30 -7.27 -3.47 -10.40
C ALA A 30 -8.12 -2.29 -10.91
N TRP A 31 -7.55 -1.45 -11.78
CA TRP A 31 -8.18 -0.25 -12.32
C TRP A 31 -8.49 -0.42 -13.81
N THR A 32 -9.55 0.22 -14.28
CA THR A 32 -9.78 0.36 -15.73
C THR A 32 -8.85 1.43 -16.31
N VAL A 33 -8.59 1.34 -17.62
CA VAL A 33 -7.81 2.38 -18.33
C VAL A 33 -8.49 3.75 -18.24
N GLY A 34 -9.83 3.80 -18.18
CA GLY A 34 -10.58 5.05 -18.02
C GLY A 34 -10.39 5.70 -16.65
N GLU A 35 -10.36 4.92 -15.57
CA GLU A 35 -10.06 5.44 -14.24
C GLU A 35 -8.62 5.96 -14.15
N LEU A 36 -7.67 5.25 -14.77
CA LEU A 36 -6.27 5.70 -14.86
C LEU A 36 -6.15 6.99 -15.69
N ALA A 37 -6.89 7.11 -16.79
CA ALA A 37 -6.94 8.33 -17.60
C ALA A 37 -7.44 9.53 -16.77
N LYS A 38 -8.52 9.31 -15.99
CA LYS A 38 -9.05 10.33 -15.07
C LYS A 38 -8.05 10.69 -13.97
N ALA A 39 -7.36 9.72 -13.38
CA ALA A 39 -6.37 9.95 -12.33
C ALA A 39 -5.15 10.75 -12.85
N ALA A 40 -4.72 10.49 -14.09
CA ALA A 40 -3.62 11.20 -14.74
C ALA A 40 -4.03 12.51 -15.44
N GLY A 41 -5.33 12.78 -15.57
CA GLY A 41 -5.84 13.99 -16.24
C GLY A 41 -5.60 14.01 -17.75
N ILE A 42 -5.62 12.85 -18.42
CA ILE A 42 -5.32 12.72 -19.85
C ILE A 42 -6.45 12.02 -20.62
N ALA A 43 -6.39 12.09 -21.95
CA ALA A 43 -7.33 11.39 -22.83
C ALA A 43 -7.18 9.86 -22.74
N LEU A 44 -8.29 9.13 -22.97
CA LEU A 44 -8.33 7.67 -22.90
C LEU A 44 -7.38 6.98 -23.89
N SER A 45 -7.20 7.55 -25.08
CA SER A 45 -6.27 7.03 -26.09
C SER A 45 -4.82 7.11 -25.61
N THR A 46 -4.39 8.25 -25.09
CA THR A 46 -3.06 8.46 -24.49
C THR A 46 -2.84 7.55 -23.29
N ALA A 47 -3.86 7.39 -22.43
CA ALA A 47 -3.79 6.47 -21.31
C ALA A 47 -3.61 5.01 -21.76
N SER A 48 -4.29 4.61 -22.84
CA SER A 48 -4.16 3.26 -23.40
C SER A 48 -2.74 2.99 -23.90
N GLU A 49 -2.11 3.96 -24.57
CA GLU A 49 -0.72 3.88 -25.01
C GLU A 49 0.25 3.76 -23.83
N HIS A 50 0.07 4.60 -22.81
CA HIS A 50 0.87 4.52 -21.58
C HIS A 50 0.73 3.17 -20.87
N VAL A 51 -0.49 2.63 -20.76
CA VAL A 51 -0.71 1.31 -20.19
C VAL A 51 -0.01 0.23 -21.00
N THR A 52 -0.08 0.26 -22.34
CA THR A 52 0.65 -0.70 -23.18
C THR A 52 2.15 -0.63 -22.91
N ARG A 53 2.74 0.57 -22.88
CA ARG A 53 4.17 0.74 -22.57
C ARG A 53 4.54 0.22 -21.17
N LEU A 54 3.68 0.44 -20.17
CA LEU A 54 3.88 -0.10 -18.82
C LEU A 54 3.76 -1.63 -18.77
N VAL A 55 2.90 -2.22 -19.59
CA VAL A 55 2.75 -3.69 -19.71
C VAL A 55 3.99 -4.29 -20.37
N ASP A 56 4.43 -3.71 -21.49
CA ASP A 56 5.58 -4.20 -22.24
C ASP A 56 6.87 -4.12 -21.39
N ALA A 57 6.96 -3.11 -20.52
CA ALA A 57 8.04 -2.95 -19.55
C ALA A 57 7.89 -3.80 -18.27
N GLY A 58 6.81 -4.58 -18.12
CA GLY A 58 6.57 -5.44 -16.96
C GLY A 58 6.17 -4.71 -15.68
N PHE A 59 5.83 -3.42 -15.72
CA PHE A 59 5.42 -2.66 -14.54
C PHE A 59 3.98 -2.96 -14.12
N VAL A 60 3.11 -3.20 -15.10
CA VAL A 60 1.70 -3.51 -14.87
C VAL A 60 1.28 -4.74 -15.64
N ALA A 61 0.29 -5.44 -15.13
CA ALA A 61 -0.33 -6.58 -15.79
C ALA A 61 -1.79 -6.25 -16.13
N ARG A 62 -2.24 -6.69 -17.31
CA ARG A 62 -3.67 -6.67 -17.65
C ARG A 62 -4.35 -7.87 -17.02
N VAL A 63 -5.49 -7.64 -16.38
CA VAL A 63 -6.35 -8.68 -15.80
C VAL A 63 -7.68 -8.63 -16.52
N LYS A 64 -8.09 -9.75 -17.11
CA LYS A 64 -9.43 -9.88 -17.71
C LYS A 64 -10.43 -10.25 -16.62
N GLN A 65 -11.49 -9.47 -16.48
CA GLN A 65 -12.62 -9.81 -15.64
C GLN A 65 -13.91 -9.52 -16.41
N GLY A 66 -14.57 -10.57 -16.87
CA GLY A 66 -15.72 -10.48 -17.76
C GLY A 66 -15.36 -9.79 -19.09
N ARG A 67 -16.14 -8.77 -19.46
CA ARG A 67 -15.93 -7.99 -20.71
C ARG A 67 -14.94 -6.83 -20.55
N ALA A 68 -14.54 -6.50 -19.33
CA ALA A 68 -13.66 -5.38 -19.04
C ALA A 68 -12.20 -5.84 -18.86
N SER A 69 -11.27 -5.04 -19.38
CA SER A 69 -9.83 -5.19 -19.12
C SER A 69 -9.45 -4.24 -18.00
N TYR A 70 -8.91 -4.81 -16.93
CA TYR A 70 -8.34 -4.08 -15.81
C TYR A 70 -6.81 -4.12 -15.87
N VAL A 71 -6.18 -3.25 -15.09
CA VAL A 71 -4.74 -3.06 -14.98
C VAL A 71 -4.38 -3.06 -13.50
N ARG A 72 -3.35 -3.80 -13.11
CA ARG A 72 -2.78 -3.78 -11.75
C ARG A 72 -1.26 -3.76 -11.82
N ILE A 73 -0.59 -3.39 -10.73
CA ILE A 73 0.86 -3.63 -10.62
C ILE A 73 1.14 -5.11 -10.89
N ALA A 74 2.17 -5.39 -11.70
CA ALA A 74 2.47 -6.73 -12.18
C ALA A 74 2.73 -7.70 -11.02
N ASP A 75 3.59 -7.28 -10.08
CA ASP A 75 3.96 -8.05 -8.90
C ASP A 75 4.46 -7.15 -7.74
N PRO A 76 4.62 -7.70 -6.52
CA PRO A 76 5.03 -6.93 -5.35
C PRO A 76 6.40 -6.23 -5.46
N ARG A 77 7.36 -6.77 -6.23
CA ARG A 77 8.69 -6.15 -6.38
C ARG A 77 8.61 -4.86 -7.17
N VAL A 78 7.73 -4.80 -8.18
CA VAL A 78 7.46 -3.56 -8.91
C VAL A 78 6.82 -2.51 -7.99
N ALA A 79 5.88 -2.93 -7.14
CA ALA A 79 5.26 -2.03 -6.17
C ALA A 79 6.31 -1.43 -5.22
N GLU A 80 7.20 -2.27 -4.67
CA GLU A 80 8.33 -1.85 -3.82
C GLU A 80 9.25 -0.87 -4.56
N LEU A 81 9.60 -1.14 -5.82
CA LEU A 81 10.41 -0.23 -6.63
C LEU A 81 9.76 1.15 -6.80
N ILE A 82 8.49 1.19 -7.19
CA ILE A 82 7.77 2.46 -7.38
C ILE A 82 7.69 3.20 -6.05
N GLU A 83 7.45 2.50 -4.95
CA GLU A 83 7.44 3.09 -3.61
C GLU A 83 8.80 3.70 -3.29
N HIS A 84 9.91 2.96 -3.38
CA HIS A 84 11.24 3.49 -3.10
C HIS A 84 11.59 4.72 -3.96
N LEU A 85 11.20 4.75 -5.24
CA LEU A 85 11.41 5.92 -6.09
C LEU A 85 10.55 7.11 -5.67
N ALA A 86 9.29 6.87 -5.31
CA ALA A 86 8.41 7.91 -4.79
C ALA A 86 8.90 8.48 -3.44
N GLN A 87 9.53 7.65 -2.61
CA GLN A 87 10.18 8.05 -1.36
C GLN A 87 11.37 8.97 -1.59
N HIS A 88 12.14 8.72 -2.66
CA HIS A 88 13.33 9.51 -3.00
C HIS A 88 12.98 10.84 -3.69
N ALA A 89 11.85 10.91 -4.39
CA ALA A 89 11.40 12.13 -5.04
C ALA A 89 11.15 13.24 -4.01
N GLU A 90 11.68 14.45 -4.27
CA GLU A 90 11.49 15.59 -3.39
C GLU A 90 9.99 15.95 -3.27
N HIS A 91 9.53 16.08 -2.03
CA HIS A 91 8.16 16.47 -1.73
C HIS A 91 7.97 17.96 -1.99
N ARG A 92 7.35 18.32 -3.11
CA ARG A 92 6.85 19.69 -3.29
C ARG A 92 5.78 19.96 -2.21
N PRO A 93 5.90 21.05 -1.43
CA PRO A 93 4.91 21.35 -0.41
C PRO A 93 3.52 21.50 -1.04
N PRO A 94 2.47 20.98 -0.38
CA PRO A 94 1.11 21.10 -0.89
C PRO A 94 0.70 22.57 -1.01
N SER A 95 0.15 22.95 -2.17
CA SER A 95 -0.44 24.27 -2.38
C SER A 95 -1.94 24.24 -2.05
N GLY A 96 -2.36 24.97 -1.02
CA GLY A 96 -3.76 25.14 -0.64
C GLY A 96 -4.34 24.07 0.30
N LEU A 97 -5.47 24.39 0.92
CA LEU A 97 -6.08 23.61 2.02
C LEU A 97 -6.40 22.17 1.63
N THR A 98 -7.01 21.95 0.47
CA THR A 98 -7.41 20.61 0.01
C THR A 98 -6.20 19.68 -0.16
N SER A 99 -5.10 20.20 -0.72
CA SER A 99 -3.86 19.44 -0.90
C SER A 99 -3.22 19.11 0.45
N SER A 100 -3.18 20.08 1.37
CA SER A 100 -2.67 19.88 2.73
C SER A 100 -3.46 18.84 3.52
N LEU A 101 -4.80 18.85 3.42
CA LEU A 101 -5.65 17.84 4.04
C LEU A 101 -5.42 16.45 3.44
N ARG A 102 -5.21 16.34 2.12
CA ARG A 102 -4.87 15.08 1.46
C ARG A 102 -3.53 14.53 1.95
N VAL A 103 -2.50 15.38 2.05
CA VAL A 103 -1.18 14.98 2.59
C VAL A 103 -1.32 14.49 4.02
N ARG A 104 -2.07 15.19 4.88
CA ARG A 104 -2.33 14.75 6.26
C ARG A 104 -3.04 13.40 6.33
N ARG A 105 -4.06 13.17 5.49
CA ARG A 105 -4.76 11.88 5.43
C ARG A 105 -3.84 10.74 5.00
N LEU A 106 -3.01 10.96 3.98
CA LEU A 106 -2.04 9.97 3.50
C LEU A 106 -0.94 9.69 4.53
N GLY A 107 -0.52 10.71 5.30
CA GLY A 107 0.42 10.54 6.40
C GLY A 107 -0.18 9.71 7.55
N PHE A 108 -1.43 10.00 7.92
CA PHE A 108 -2.10 9.27 9.01
C PHE A 108 -2.33 7.79 8.68
N ALA A 109 -3.02 7.50 7.57
CA ALA A 109 -3.33 6.12 7.20
C ALA A 109 -3.50 5.98 5.69
N ARG A 110 -2.76 5.03 5.11
CA ARG A 110 -2.82 4.72 3.67
C ARG A 110 -2.51 3.25 3.39
N THR A 111 -2.63 2.84 2.14
CA THR A 111 -2.11 1.57 1.64
C THR A 111 -0.70 1.76 1.06
N CYS A 112 0.27 0.94 1.49
CA CYS A 112 1.51 0.66 0.76
C CYS A 112 1.28 -0.57 -0.10
N TYR A 113 0.83 -0.40 -1.34
CA TYR A 113 0.35 -1.49 -2.19
C TYR A 113 -0.84 -2.24 -1.58
N ASP A 114 -0.58 -3.28 -0.80
CA ASP A 114 -1.58 -4.18 -0.25
C ASP A 114 -1.58 -4.26 1.28
N HIS A 115 -0.85 -3.40 1.98
CA HIS A 115 -0.82 -3.37 3.45
C HIS A 115 -0.95 -1.94 4.00
N LEU A 116 -1.26 -1.81 5.29
CA LEU A 116 -1.41 -0.52 5.97
C LEU A 116 -0.06 0.18 6.16
N ALA A 117 -0.05 1.49 5.92
CA ALA A 117 1.08 2.39 6.07
C ALA A 117 0.64 3.74 6.64
N GLY A 118 1.58 4.66 6.83
CA GLY A 118 1.43 5.88 7.60
C GLY A 118 1.56 5.63 9.10
N VAL A 119 1.17 6.63 9.90
CA VAL A 119 1.11 6.57 11.36
C VAL A 119 0.41 5.28 11.83
N LEU A 120 -0.74 4.93 11.24
CA LEU A 120 -1.48 3.73 11.59
C LEU A 120 -0.70 2.43 11.30
N GLY A 121 -0.04 2.34 10.13
CA GLY A 121 0.72 1.15 9.76
C GLY A 121 1.92 0.91 10.67
N VAL A 122 2.62 1.98 11.06
CA VAL A 122 3.70 1.94 12.04
C VAL A 122 3.17 1.56 13.42
N ALA A 123 2.07 2.15 13.86
CA ALA A 123 1.45 1.83 15.15
C ALA A 123 1.02 0.36 15.23
N VAL A 124 0.48 -0.22 14.15
CA VAL A 124 0.18 -1.66 14.09
C VAL A 124 1.44 -2.51 14.28
N ARG A 125 2.55 -2.16 13.61
CA ARG A 125 3.82 -2.87 13.81
C ARG A 125 4.27 -2.80 15.27
N ASP A 126 4.33 -1.59 15.83
CA ASP A 126 4.80 -1.36 17.18
C ASP A 126 3.93 -2.08 18.21
N GLY A 127 2.61 -2.01 18.05
CA GLY A 127 1.64 -2.70 18.90
C GLY A 127 1.82 -4.21 18.87
N MET A 128 1.97 -4.80 17.67
CA MET A 128 2.17 -6.23 17.52
C MET A 128 3.50 -6.70 18.13
N LEU A 129 4.55 -5.88 18.07
CA LEU A 129 5.83 -6.15 18.73
C LEU A 129 5.71 -6.03 20.26
N ALA A 130 5.14 -4.94 20.76
CA ALA A 130 5.00 -4.65 22.18
C ALA A 130 4.12 -5.68 22.91
N THR A 131 3.12 -6.23 22.23
CA THR A 131 2.19 -7.23 22.76
C THR A 131 2.63 -8.67 22.50
N GLY A 132 3.80 -8.88 21.89
CA GLY A 132 4.39 -10.20 21.62
C GLY A 132 3.64 -11.01 20.56
N LEU A 133 2.85 -10.37 19.69
CA LEU A 133 2.23 -11.02 18.53
C LEU A 133 3.27 -11.26 17.42
N VAL A 134 4.28 -10.40 17.35
CA VAL A 134 5.43 -10.53 16.47
C VAL A 134 6.71 -10.49 17.31
N ALA A 135 7.67 -11.34 16.97
CA ALA A 135 9.01 -11.36 17.54
C ALA A 135 10.06 -10.97 16.49
N THR A 136 11.22 -10.47 16.95
CA THR A 136 12.32 -10.01 16.09
C THR A 136 13.64 -10.77 16.33
N ALA A 137 13.67 -11.74 17.25
CA ALA A 137 14.90 -12.44 17.65
C ALA A 137 15.62 -13.10 16.44
N ASP A 138 14.86 -13.72 15.55
CA ASP A 138 15.35 -14.39 14.33
C ASP A 138 14.78 -13.71 13.07
N GLY A 139 14.65 -12.38 13.11
CA GLY A 139 13.86 -11.61 12.15
C GLY A 139 12.37 -11.63 12.47
N LEU A 140 11.57 -10.93 11.66
CA LEU A 140 10.13 -10.78 11.91
C LEU A 140 9.40 -12.12 11.80
N THR A 141 8.94 -12.61 12.95
CA THR A 141 8.24 -13.90 13.07
C THR A 141 6.90 -13.72 13.78
N LEU A 142 5.85 -14.31 13.20
CA LEU A 142 4.52 -14.35 13.83
C LEU A 142 4.50 -15.40 14.94
N THR A 143 4.23 -15.00 16.17
CA THR A 143 4.21 -15.89 17.35
C THR A 143 2.94 -16.73 17.43
N GLY A 144 2.90 -17.73 18.32
CA GLY A 144 1.68 -18.51 18.59
C GLY A 144 0.52 -17.61 19.03
N ARG A 145 0.78 -16.71 19.99
CA ARG A 145 -0.16 -15.67 20.43
C ARG A 145 -0.63 -14.80 19.27
N GLY A 146 0.28 -14.39 18.38
CA GLY A 146 -0.04 -13.65 17.18
C GLY A 146 -1.04 -14.36 16.28
N ARG A 147 -0.88 -15.68 16.09
CA ARG A 147 -1.81 -16.51 15.30
C ARG A 147 -3.19 -16.59 15.94
N GLU A 148 -3.25 -16.76 17.26
CA GLU A 148 -4.51 -16.83 18.01
C GLU A 148 -5.30 -15.52 17.87
N VAL A 149 -4.66 -14.37 18.14
CA VAL A 149 -5.30 -13.05 18.03
C VAL A 149 -5.75 -12.78 16.59
N LEU A 150 -4.92 -13.09 15.58
CA LEU A 150 -5.31 -12.92 14.18
C LEU A 150 -6.49 -13.82 13.81
N ALA A 151 -6.56 -15.05 14.32
CA ALA A 151 -7.68 -15.94 14.10
C ALA A 151 -8.98 -15.41 14.73
N GLU A 152 -8.94 -14.87 15.94
CA GLU A 152 -10.09 -14.22 16.60
C GLU A 152 -10.59 -13.00 15.80
N LEU A 153 -9.67 -12.27 15.19
CA LEU A 153 -9.96 -11.14 14.31
C LEU A 153 -10.47 -11.58 12.92
N GLY A 154 -10.39 -12.86 12.59
CA GLY A 154 -10.75 -13.42 11.29
C GLY A 154 -9.71 -13.13 10.19
N VAL A 155 -8.47 -12.83 10.55
CA VAL A 155 -7.36 -12.61 9.60
C VAL A 155 -6.73 -13.96 9.23
N PRO A 156 -6.84 -14.43 7.98
CA PRO A 156 -6.28 -15.72 7.59
C PRO A 156 -4.75 -15.65 7.55
N VAL A 157 -4.09 -16.65 8.16
CA VAL A 157 -2.63 -16.82 8.10
C VAL A 157 -2.30 -18.03 7.21
N ALA A 158 -2.19 -17.78 5.91
CA ALA A 158 -1.86 -18.83 4.94
C ALA A 158 -0.35 -18.96 4.73
N ALA A 159 0.16 -20.20 4.74
CA ALA A 159 1.51 -20.49 4.29
C ALA A 159 1.58 -20.43 2.75
N GLY A 160 2.70 -19.95 2.22
CA GLY A 160 2.91 -19.87 0.78
C GLY A 160 4.32 -19.38 0.43
N ARG A 161 4.55 -19.09 -0.86
CA ARG A 161 5.84 -18.56 -1.35
C ARG A 161 6.13 -17.14 -0.85
N ARG A 162 5.09 -16.37 -0.51
CA ARG A 162 5.23 -15.01 0.02
C ARG A 162 5.58 -15.08 1.52
N PRO A 163 6.60 -14.34 2.00
CA PRO A 163 6.89 -14.23 3.43
C PRO A 163 5.67 -13.76 4.22
N LEU A 164 5.47 -14.30 5.42
CA LEU A 164 4.37 -13.89 6.30
C LEU A 164 4.51 -12.43 6.73
N LEU A 165 5.74 -12.06 7.12
CA LEU A 165 6.11 -10.73 7.60
C LEU A 165 7.44 -10.32 6.96
N ARG A 166 7.58 -9.03 6.66
CA ARG A 166 8.83 -8.34 6.35
C ARG A 166 8.71 -6.88 6.76
N ASP A 167 9.83 -6.23 7.01
CA ASP A 167 9.85 -4.79 7.22
C ASP A 167 9.58 -4.07 5.88
N CYS A 168 8.96 -2.91 5.97
CA CYS A 168 8.75 -2.00 4.86
C CYS A 168 8.83 -0.57 5.40
N LEU A 169 9.78 0.20 4.89
CA LEU A 169 10.07 1.54 5.39
C LEU A 169 8.95 2.51 5.03
N ASP A 170 8.33 3.11 6.04
CA ASP A 170 7.47 4.26 5.87
C ASP A 170 8.30 5.53 5.74
N TRP A 171 8.15 6.27 4.66
CA TRP A 171 8.91 7.50 4.44
C TRP A 171 8.30 8.73 5.11
N THR A 172 6.98 8.76 5.39
CA THR A 172 6.38 9.87 6.12
C THR A 172 6.80 9.82 7.58
N GLU A 173 6.85 8.61 8.14
CA GLU A 173 7.22 8.38 9.53
C GLU A 173 8.72 8.10 9.74
N ARG A 174 9.44 7.76 8.66
CA ARG A 174 10.84 7.27 8.69
C ARG A 174 11.03 6.07 9.62
N ARG A 175 10.04 5.19 9.65
CA ARG A 175 9.95 4.02 10.52
C ARG A 175 9.35 2.85 9.76
N ASP A 176 9.73 1.63 10.11
CA ASP A 176 9.17 0.45 9.46
C ASP A 176 7.70 0.25 9.84
N HIS A 177 6.88 -0.18 8.88
CA HIS A 177 5.62 -0.88 9.08
C HIS A 177 5.75 -2.33 8.61
N LEU A 178 4.71 -3.14 8.80
CA LEU A 178 4.71 -4.54 8.38
C LEU A 178 4.20 -4.69 6.95
N ALA A 179 4.90 -5.48 6.14
CA ALA A 179 4.44 -6.01 4.86
C ALA A 179 4.51 -7.54 4.85
N GLY A 180 3.95 -8.18 3.82
CA GLY A 180 3.92 -9.65 3.69
C GLY A 180 2.50 -10.19 3.62
N ALA A 181 2.35 -11.51 3.70
CA ALA A 181 1.04 -12.16 3.59
C ALA A 181 0.10 -11.78 4.75
N VAL A 182 0.62 -11.62 5.97
CA VAL A 182 -0.19 -11.28 7.16
C VAL A 182 -0.71 -9.84 7.10
N PRO A 183 0.11 -8.80 6.83
CA PRO A 183 -0.39 -7.43 6.72
C PRO A 183 -1.34 -7.24 5.53
N ALA A 184 -1.15 -8.01 4.45
CA ALA A 184 -2.09 -8.01 3.33
C ALA A 184 -3.46 -8.57 3.71
N ALA A 185 -3.48 -9.76 4.34
CA ALA A 185 -4.71 -10.36 4.85
C ALA A 185 -5.39 -9.48 5.91
N LEU A 186 -4.61 -8.79 6.75
CA LEU A 186 -5.11 -7.85 7.73
C LEU A 186 -5.80 -6.65 7.06
N LEU A 187 -5.21 -6.06 6.02
CA LEU A 187 -5.84 -4.97 5.29
C LEU A 187 -7.15 -5.43 4.62
N ASP A 188 -7.16 -6.57 3.96
CA ASP A 188 -8.36 -7.12 3.33
C ASP A 188 -9.47 -7.32 4.36
N ARG A 189 -9.14 -7.94 5.49
CA ARG A 189 -10.06 -8.15 6.62
C ARG A 189 -10.57 -6.83 7.20
N ALA A 190 -9.68 -5.84 7.37
CA ALA A 190 -10.02 -4.54 7.92
C ALA A 190 -10.97 -3.75 7.01
N VAL A 191 -10.85 -3.90 5.69
CA VAL A 191 -11.80 -3.34 4.72
C VAL A 191 -13.13 -4.09 4.77
N GLU A 192 -13.10 -5.42 4.75
CA GLU A 192 -14.30 -6.27 4.76
C GLU A 192 -15.17 -6.06 6.00
N ALA A 193 -14.56 -6.00 7.20
CA ALA A 193 -15.29 -5.71 8.44
C ALA A 193 -15.59 -4.23 8.67
N GLY A 194 -15.17 -3.33 7.78
CA GLY A 194 -15.38 -1.89 7.95
C GLY A 194 -14.61 -1.30 9.13
N TRP A 195 -13.42 -1.80 9.46
CA TRP A 195 -12.47 -1.12 10.35
C TRP A 195 -11.83 0.06 9.63
N VAL A 196 -11.58 -0.09 8.33
CA VAL A 196 -11.08 0.98 7.47
C VAL A 196 -11.91 1.09 6.19
N GLY A 197 -12.12 2.31 5.70
CA GLY A 197 -12.75 2.60 4.41
C GLY A 197 -11.72 3.13 3.41
N ARG A 198 -11.80 2.69 2.14
CA ARG A 198 -10.98 3.22 1.04
C ARG A 198 -11.75 4.32 0.32
N ASP A 199 -11.11 5.47 0.04
CA ASP A 199 -11.76 6.64 -0.56
C ASP A 199 -11.45 6.85 -2.05
N GLY A 200 -11.13 5.78 -2.78
CA GLY A 200 -10.79 5.82 -4.20
C GLY A 200 -9.32 6.16 -4.48
N HIS A 201 -8.57 6.54 -3.45
CA HIS A 201 -7.11 6.69 -3.47
C HIS A 201 -6.46 5.72 -2.48
N ARG A 202 -5.13 5.84 -2.34
CA ARG A 202 -4.36 5.11 -1.33
C ARG A 202 -4.69 5.49 0.10
N ALA A 203 -5.33 6.64 0.35
CA ALA A 203 -5.71 7.03 1.70
C ALA A 203 -6.78 6.07 2.23
N VAL A 204 -6.66 5.70 3.51
CA VAL A 204 -7.68 4.91 4.20
C VAL A 204 -8.21 5.67 5.40
N LYS A 205 -9.51 5.59 5.62
CA LYS A 205 -10.19 6.22 6.74
C LYS A 205 -10.42 5.17 7.83
N VAL A 206 -9.94 5.42 9.04
CA VAL A 206 -10.30 4.62 10.21
C VAL A 206 -11.78 4.86 10.55
N LEU A 207 -12.53 3.79 10.75
CA LEU A 207 -13.96 3.82 11.01
C LEU A 207 -14.25 3.47 12.48
N PRO A 208 -15.44 3.77 13.03
CA PRO A 208 -15.73 3.52 14.44
C PRO A 208 -15.58 2.05 14.88
N ALA A 209 -15.80 1.09 13.98
CA ALA A 209 -15.66 -0.34 14.27
C ALA A 209 -14.20 -0.79 14.48
N ALA A 210 -13.24 0.09 14.26
CA ALA A 210 -11.81 -0.20 14.30
C ALA A 210 -11.22 -0.27 15.72
N ALA A 211 -11.89 0.32 16.71
CA ALA A 211 -11.35 0.46 18.08
C ALA A 211 -10.90 -0.87 18.70
N LYS A 212 -11.84 -1.83 18.83
CA LYS A 212 -11.55 -3.15 19.42
C LYS A 212 -10.49 -3.96 18.64
N PRO A 213 -10.59 -4.13 17.31
CA PRO A 213 -9.61 -4.95 16.58
C PRO A 213 -8.21 -4.34 16.57
N PHE A 214 -8.06 -3.02 16.45
CA PHE A 214 -6.74 -2.38 16.52
C PHE A 214 -6.15 -2.40 17.94
N ALA A 215 -6.98 -2.26 18.98
CA ALA A 215 -6.52 -2.47 20.36
C ALA A 215 -6.01 -3.90 20.60
N ALA A 216 -6.64 -4.92 20.01
CA ALA A 216 -6.15 -6.30 20.06
C ALA A 216 -4.78 -6.48 19.38
N LEU A 217 -4.46 -5.64 18.40
CA LEU A 217 -3.15 -5.56 17.76
C LEU A 217 -2.14 -4.66 18.52
N GLY A 218 -2.52 -4.14 19.70
CA GLY A 218 -1.67 -3.26 20.50
C GLY A 218 -1.67 -1.80 20.07
N VAL A 219 -2.65 -1.35 19.29
CA VAL A 219 -2.77 0.04 18.82
C VAL A 219 -3.76 0.82 19.68
N ASP A 220 -3.32 1.96 20.20
CA ASP A 220 -4.18 2.96 20.83
C ASP A 220 -4.60 4.01 19.80
N LEU A 221 -5.80 3.86 19.23
CA LEU A 221 -6.29 4.79 18.20
C LEU A 221 -6.55 6.19 18.75
N ASP A 222 -6.93 6.33 20.02
CA ASP A 222 -7.26 7.63 20.61
C ASP A 222 -6.00 8.49 20.71
N ALA A 223 -4.88 7.87 21.10
CA ALA A 223 -3.55 8.50 21.10
C ALA A 223 -3.09 8.95 19.70
N LEU A 224 -3.49 8.23 18.63
CA LEU A 224 -3.12 8.59 17.25
C LEU A 224 -3.94 9.73 16.67
N SER A 225 -5.22 9.86 17.05
CA SER A 225 -6.10 10.95 16.59
C SER A 225 -5.77 12.33 17.16
N GLY A 226 -4.93 12.41 18.19
CA GLY A 226 -4.49 13.66 18.83
C GLY A 226 -3.23 14.30 18.21
N SER A 227 -2.64 13.70 17.16
CA SER A 227 -1.38 14.12 16.53
C SER A 227 -1.56 14.91 15.23
#